data_AF-A0A803KQE1-F1
#
_entry.id   AF-A0A803KQE1-F1
#
_cell.length_a   1.000
_cell.length_b   1.000
_cell.length_c   1.000
_cell.angle_alpha   90.00
_cell.angle_beta   90.00
_cell.angle_gamma   90.00
#
_symmetry.space_group_name_H-M   'P 1'
#
loop_
_entity.id
_entity.type
_entity.pdbx_description
1 polymer ?
#
loop_
_entity_poly.entity_id
_entity_poly.type
_entity_poly.pdbx_seq_one_letter_code
_entity_poly.pdbx_strand_id
1 'polypeptide(L)'
;MVKALVIDEISREMACFFNKLEYIVRTIKEIDELWGGIQLVVSGDFLQLPGECWQSDPKLIRLLQGIRGGDLDTDGLKLLMQGRCSKEPDDMVVRLFARIIDVKQVNNERLKELGEDIIVYETFDKGEKPWID
;
A
#
# COMPACT_ATOMS: atom_id res chain seq x y z
N MET A 1 -15.91 -6.20 25.65
CA MET A 1 -16.30 -6.90 24.41
C MET A 1 -16.13 -5.94 23.25
N VAL A 2 -15.47 -6.37 22.17
CA VAL A 2 -15.25 -5.53 20.98
C VAL A 2 -16.58 -5.28 20.27
N LYS A 3 -16.88 -4.01 19.99
CA LYS A 3 -18.14 -3.58 19.35
C LYS A 3 -17.98 -3.30 17.86
N ALA A 4 -16.78 -2.90 17.43
CA ALA A 4 -16.47 -2.60 16.06
C ALA A 4 -15.09 -3.14 15.66
N LEU A 5 -14.95 -3.59 14.42
CA LEU A 5 -13.70 -3.98 13.77
C LEU A 5 -13.45 -3.05 12.59
N VAL A 6 -12.31 -2.37 12.60
CA VAL A 6 -11.88 -1.49 11.51
C VAL A 6 -10.75 -2.18 10.75
N ILE A 7 -10.91 -2.34 9.45
CA ILE A 7 -9.89 -2.88 8.55
C ILE A 7 -9.64 -1.83 7.47
N ASP A 8 -8.43 -1.30 7.42
CA ASP A 8 -8.00 -0.41 6.35
C ASP A 8 -7.24 -1.21 5.29
N GLU A 9 -7.14 -0.66 4.08
CA GLU A 9 -6.38 -1.24 2.97
C GLU A 9 -6.79 -2.67 2.58
N ILE A 10 -8.10 -2.93 2.52
CA ILE A 10 -8.57 -4.22 2.02
C ILE A 10 -8.30 -4.37 0.51
N SER A 11 -7.53 -5.38 0.14
CA SER A 11 -7.24 -5.71 -1.27
C SER A 11 -8.15 -6.85 -1.78
N ARG A 12 -8.11 -7.09 -3.09
CA ARG A 12 -8.88 -8.18 -3.73
C ARG A 12 -8.52 -9.55 -3.16
N GLU A 13 -7.26 -9.75 -2.77
CA GLU A 13 -6.72 -10.99 -2.22
C GLU A 13 -7.26 -11.26 -0.80
N MET A 14 -7.56 -10.20 -0.03
CA MET A 14 -8.10 -10.29 1.33
C MET A 14 -9.55 -10.80 1.36
N ALA A 15 -10.29 -10.69 0.24
CA ALA A 15 -11.68 -11.12 0.16
C ALA A 15 -11.87 -12.62 0.47
N CYS A 16 -10.91 -13.48 0.10
CA CYS A 16 -10.98 -14.91 0.42
C CYS A 16 -10.65 -15.21 1.89
N PHE A 17 -9.84 -14.36 2.53
CA PHE A 17 -9.53 -14.43 3.96
C PHE A 17 -10.71 -13.95 4.82
N PHE A 18 -11.52 -13.04 4.28
CA PHE A 18 -12.67 -12.44 4.96
C PHE A 18 -13.68 -13.45 5.49
N ASN A 19 -14.00 -14.47 4.69
CA ASN A 19 -14.95 -15.52 5.08
C ASN A 19 -14.41 -16.38 6.24
N LYS A 20 -13.09 -16.57 6.32
CA LYS A 20 -12.47 -17.31 7.42
C LYS A 20 -12.52 -16.52 8.72
N LEU A 21 -12.28 -15.21 8.65
CA LEU A 21 -12.39 -14.33 9.82
C LEU A 21 -13.82 -14.28 10.37
N GLU A 22 -14.82 -14.13 9.49
CA GLU A 22 -16.24 -14.14 9.89
C GLU A 22 -16.59 -15.42 10.64
N TYR A 23 -16.21 -16.57 10.09
CA TYR A 23 -16.45 -17.88 10.70
C TYR A 23 -15.80 -17.99 12.09
N ILE A 24 -14.55 -17.55 12.23
CA ILE A 24 -13.83 -17.58 13.51
C ILE A 24 -14.54 -16.68 14.54
N VAL A 25 -14.90 -15.45 14.16
CA VAL A 25 -15.54 -14.49 15.06
C VAL A 25 -16.91 -15.01 15.52
N ARG A 26 -17.70 -15.57 14.62
CA ARG A 26 -18.99 -16.19 14.95
C ARG A 26 -18.84 -17.36 15.91
N THR A 27 -17.85 -18.23 15.67
CA THR A 27 -17.56 -19.40 16.51
C THR A 27 -17.14 -18.97 17.92
N ILE A 28 -16.26 -17.97 18.05
CA ILE A 28 -15.76 -17.50 19.35
C ILE A 28 -16.86 -16.79 20.15
N LYS A 29 -17.75 -16.05 19.48
CA LYS A 29 -18.80 -15.28 20.17
C LYS A 29 -20.06 -16.10 20.45
N GLU A 30 -20.22 -17.26 19.84
CA GLU A 30 -21.43 -18.10 19.92
C GLU A 30 -22.71 -17.33 19.59
N ILE A 31 -22.60 -16.31 18.73
CA ILE A 31 -23.70 -15.46 18.27
C ILE A 31 -23.85 -15.70 16.77
N ASP A 32 -24.99 -16.24 16.34
CA ASP A 32 -25.32 -16.50 14.93
C ASP A 32 -25.82 -15.23 14.20
N GLU A 33 -25.09 -14.14 14.39
CA GLU A 33 -25.22 -12.92 13.60
C GLU A 33 -23.94 -12.73 12.78
N LEU A 34 -24.01 -12.00 11.67
CA LEU A 34 -22.84 -11.64 10.86
C LEU A 34 -21.73 -11.06 11.77
N TRP A 35 -20.52 -11.61 11.68
CA TRP A 35 -19.38 -11.21 12.51
C TRP A 35 -19.65 -11.31 14.03
N GLY A 36 -20.53 -12.23 14.44
CA GLY A 36 -20.94 -12.38 15.85
C GLY A 36 -21.49 -11.08 16.44
N GLY A 37 -22.16 -10.25 15.64
CA GLY A 37 -22.72 -8.95 16.04
C GLY A 37 -21.69 -7.82 16.19
N ILE A 38 -20.48 -7.97 15.63
CA ILE A 38 -19.48 -6.89 15.57
C ILE A 38 -19.78 -5.99 14.37
N GLN A 39 -19.81 -4.68 14.58
CA GLN A 39 -19.89 -3.71 13.49
C GLN A 39 -18.58 -3.72 12.69
N LEU A 40 -18.67 -3.96 11.40
CA LEU A 40 -17.52 -3.95 10.53
C LEU A 40 -17.41 -2.61 9.79
N VAL A 41 -16.26 -1.95 9.88
CA VAL A 41 -15.91 -0.76 9.10
C VAL A 41 -14.70 -1.13 8.25
N VAL A 42 -14.90 -1.23 6.94
CA VAL A 42 -13.83 -1.56 6.01
C VAL A 42 -13.53 -0.36 5.13
N SER A 43 -12.26 -0.01 5.07
CA SER A 43 -11.68 0.92 4.13
C SER A 43 -10.70 0.16 3.25
N GLY A 44 -10.56 0.61 2.03
CA GLY A 44 -9.70 0.01 1.05
C GLY A 44 -10.27 0.28 -0.33
N ASP A 45 -9.39 0.17 -1.30
CA ASP A 45 -9.76 0.40 -2.66
C ASP A 45 -9.26 -0.78 -3.49
N PHE A 46 -10.23 -1.57 -3.93
CA PHE A 46 -10.03 -2.80 -4.69
C PHE A 46 -9.37 -2.58 -6.07
N LEU A 47 -9.00 -1.34 -6.41
CA LEU A 47 -8.33 -0.90 -7.63
C LEU A 47 -7.26 0.20 -7.41
N GLN A 48 -6.80 0.51 -6.18
CA GLN A 48 -6.10 1.78 -5.79
C GLN A 48 -5.35 2.60 -6.86
N LEU A 49 -5.63 3.91 -7.05
CA LEU A 49 -6.16 4.93 -6.11
C LEU A 49 -7.42 5.73 -6.55
N PRO A 50 -8.26 6.26 -5.62
CA PRO A 50 -9.33 7.22 -5.88
C PRO A 50 -8.91 8.61 -5.33
N GLY A 51 -8.31 9.43 -6.19
CA GLY A 51 -7.70 10.71 -5.77
C GLY A 51 -8.53 11.94 -6.10
N GLU A 52 -9.83 12.00 -5.80
CA GLU A 52 -10.59 13.24 -6.05
C GLU A 52 -10.21 14.37 -5.09
N CYS A 53 -9.64 14.06 -3.91
CA CYS A 53 -9.26 15.06 -2.90
C CYS A 53 -7.75 15.33 -2.78
N TRP A 54 -6.90 14.44 -3.28
CA TRP A 54 -5.43 14.62 -3.22
C TRP A 54 -4.88 15.35 -4.44
N GLN A 55 -5.56 15.22 -5.57
CA GLN A 55 -5.12 15.78 -6.85
C GLN A 55 -6.20 16.68 -7.43
N SER A 56 -5.88 17.95 -7.61
CA SER A 56 -6.84 18.93 -8.15
C SER A 56 -6.75 19.11 -9.66
N ASP A 57 -5.67 18.64 -10.32
CA ASP A 57 -5.54 18.74 -11.78
C ASP A 57 -6.46 17.72 -12.49
N PRO A 58 -7.50 18.17 -13.23
CA PRO A 58 -8.43 17.29 -13.92
C PRO A 58 -7.77 16.40 -14.98
N LYS A 59 -6.67 16.86 -15.60
CA LYS A 59 -5.94 16.07 -16.60
C LYS A 59 -5.23 14.90 -15.94
N LEU A 60 -4.62 15.14 -14.78
CA LEU A 60 -3.92 14.11 -14.02
C LEU A 60 -4.93 13.13 -13.38
N ILE A 61 -6.07 13.62 -12.89
CA ILE A 61 -7.16 12.75 -12.42
C ILE A 61 -7.61 11.80 -13.53
N ARG A 62 -7.92 12.32 -14.74
CA ARG A 62 -8.32 11.49 -15.89
C ARG A 62 -7.25 10.47 -16.26
N LEU A 63 -5.98 10.88 -16.27
CA LEU A 63 -4.86 9.99 -16.54
C LEU A 63 -4.79 8.83 -15.53
N LEU A 64 -4.83 9.14 -14.23
CA LEU A 64 -4.76 8.14 -13.16
C LEU A 64 -5.97 7.18 -13.20
N GLN A 65 -7.17 7.70 -13.46
CA GLN A 65 -8.38 6.90 -13.63
C GLN A 65 -8.28 5.96 -14.84
N GLY A 66 -7.70 6.42 -15.97
CA GLY A 66 -7.47 5.59 -17.15
C GLY A 66 -6.47 4.45 -16.89
N ILE A 67 -5.35 4.74 -16.23
CA ILE A 67 -4.37 3.73 -15.81
C ILE A 67 -5.03 2.67 -14.93
N ARG A 68 -5.81 3.13 -13.94
CA ARG A 68 -6.55 2.27 -13.00
C ARG A 68 -7.59 1.39 -13.71
N GLY A 69 -8.33 1.96 -14.65
CA GLY A 69 -9.34 1.24 -15.43
C GLY A 69 -8.75 0.29 -16.48
N GLY A 70 -7.45 0.37 -16.75
CA GLY A 70 -6.79 -0.35 -17.84
C GLY A 70 -7.12 0.19 -19.24
N ASP A 71 -7.73 1.37 -19.33
CA ASP A 71 -8.11 2.03 -20.58
C ASP A 71 -7.45 3.42 -20.63
N LEU A 72 -6.28 3.46 -21.25
CA LEU A 72 -5.49 4.68 -21.39
C LEU A 72 -5.56 5.20 -22.83
N ASP A 73 -6.22 6.33 -23.02
CA ASP A 73 -6.30 6.99 -24.32
C ASP A 73 -4.94 7.57 -24.79
N THR A 74 -4.89 7.95 -26.07
CA THR A 74 -3.65 8.45 -26.69
C THR A 74 -3.14 9.74 -26.06
N ASP A 75 -4.01 10.56 -25.46
CA ASP A 75 -3.62 11.83 -24.86
C ASP A 75 -3.05 11.61 -23.46
N GLY A 76 -3.63 10.68 -22.69
CA GLY A 76 -3.07 10.20 -21.44
C GLY A 76 -1.68 9.59 -21.63
N LEU A 77 -1.48 8.79 -22.68
CA LEU A 77 -0.15 8.25 -23.01
C LEU A 77 0.85 9.37 -23.34
N LYS A 78 0.46 10.38 -24.12
CA LYS A 78 1.33 11.54 -24.40
C LYS A 78 1.70 12.29 -23.14
N LEU A 79 0.75 12.52 -22.23
CA LEU A 79 0.99 13.19 -20.95
C LEU A 79 1.99 12.41 -20.09
N LEU A 80 1.85 11.08 -20.00
CA LEU A 80 2.81 10.19 -19.34
C LEU A 80 4.21 10.30 -19.93
N MET A 81 4.31 10.30 -21.26
CA MET A 81 5.60 10.40 -21.95
C MET A 81 6.25 11.78 -21.76
N GLN A 82 5.45 12.85 -21.68
CA GLN A 82 5.93 14.20 -21.37
C GLN A 82 6.43 14.33 -19.93
N GLY A 83 5.85 13.57 -19.00
CA GLY A 83 6.29 13.53 -17.60
C GLY A 83 7.65 12.85 -17.38
N ARG A 84 8.27 12.28 -18.42
CA ARG A 84 9.61 11.69 -18.32
C ARG A 84 10.64 12.79 -18.09
N CYS A 85 11.25 12.79 -16.92
CA CYS A 85 12.39 13.65 -16.64
C CYS A 85 13.66 13.02 -17.23
N SER A 86 14.43 13.81 -17.97
CA SER A 86 15.77 13.42 -18.46
C SER A 86 16.87 13.63 -17.44
N LYS A 87 16.59 14.42 -16.39
CA LYS A 87 17.50 14.66 -15.27
C LYS A 87 17.07 13.83 -14.07
N GLU A 88 18.05 13.34 -13.33
CA GLU A 88 17.79 12.72 -12.03
C GLU A 88 17.05 13.72 -11.12
N PRO A 89 15.93 13.31 -10.49
CA PRO A 89 15.21 14.17 -9.55
C PRO A 89 16.05 14.38 -8.29
N ASP A 90 15.77 15.48 -7.59
CA ASP A 90 16.38 15.82 -6.30
C ASP A 90 16.33 14.63 -5.31
N ASP A 91 17.38 14.49 -4.50
CA ASP A 91 17.51 13.38 -3.56
C ASP A 91 16.44 13.34 -2.47
N MET A 92 15.80 14.48 -2.18
CA MET A 92 14.69 14.58 -1.23
C MET A 92 13.39 13.96 -1.76
N VAL A 93 13.29 13.72 -3.08
CA VAL A 93 12.09 13.15 -3.69
C VAL A 93 12.06 11.63 -3.46
N VAL A 94 10.95 11.14 -2.89
CA VAL A 94 10.74 9.70 -2.71
C VAL A 94 10.63 9.02 -4.07
N ARG A 95 11.42 7.95 -4.24
CA ARG A 95 11.45 7.13 -5.45
C ARG A 95 10.81 5.76 -5.18
N LEU A 96 9.95 5.34 -6.08
CA LEU A 96 9.26 4.04 -5.99
C LEU A 96 9.90 3.05 -6.96
N PHE A 97 10.14 1.83 -6.48
CA PHE A 97 10.72 0.74 -7.27
C PHE A 97 9.85 -0.52 -7.17
N ALA A 98 9.85 -1.34 -8.22
CA ALA A 98 9.05 -2.55 -8.26
C ALA A 98 9.60 -3.67 -7.36
N ARG A 99 10.92 -3.71 -7.12
CA ARG A 99 11.57 -4.78 -6.35
C ARG A 99 12.29 -4.22 -5.13
N ILE A 100 12.19 -4.94 -4.02
CA ILE A 100 12.88 -4.60 -2.77
C ILE A 100 14.41 -4.56 -2.96
N ILE A 101 14.97 -5.41 -3.83
CA ILE A 101 16.41 -5.41 -4.13
C ILE A 101 16.87 -4.08 -4.71
N ASP A 102 16.07 -3.47 -5.58
CA ASP A 102 16.38 -2.18 -6.21
C ASP A 102 16.34 -1.05 -5.15
N VAL A 103 15.33 -1.08 -4.27
CA VAL A 103 15.22 -0.14 -3.14
C VAL A 103 16.46 -0.23 -2.25
N LYS A 104 16.86 -1.45 -1.87
CA LYS A 104 18.03 -1.68 -1.01
C LYS A 104 19.31 -1.17 -1.66
N GLN A 105 19.49 -1.43 -2.95
CA GLN A 105 20.67 -0.98 -3.67
C GLN A 105 20.76 0.55 -3.66
N VAL A 106 19.72 1.24 -4.13
CA VAL A 106 19.71 2.72 -4.25
C VAL A 106 19.84 3.39 -2.88
N ASN A 107 19.15 2.89 -1.85
CA ASN A 107 19.25 3.46 -0.51
C ASN A 107 20.65 3.27 0.09
N ASN A 108 21.30 2.13 -0.13
CA ASN A 108 22.66 1.89 0.36
C ASN A 108 23.73 2.72 -0.37
N GLU A 109 23.55 2.95 -1.67
CA GLU A 109 24.43 3.83 -2.45
C GLU A 109 24.33 5.28 -1.93
N ARG A 110 23.11 5.80 -1.78
CA ARG A 110 22.86 7.14 -1.23
C ARG A 110 23.36 7.32 0.18
N LEU A 111 23.15 6.32 1.05
CA LEU A 111 23.64 6.37 2.43
C LEU A 111 25.17 6.52 2.49
N LYS A 112 25.91 5.91 1.55
CA LYS A 112 27.37 6.03 1.47
C LYS A 112 27.81 7.41 0.97
N GLU A 113 27.05 8.03 0.08
CA GLU A 113 27.36 9.35 -0.49
C GLU A 113 27.25 10.49 0.53
N LEU A 114 26.43 10.32 1.58
CA LEU A 114 26.26 11.34 2.62
C LEU A 114 27.56 11.63 3.40
N GLY A 115 28.51 10.69 3.46
CA GLY A 115 29.84 10.93 4.06
C GLY A 115 29.86 11.21 5.57
N GLU A 116 28.73 11.02 6.26
CA GLU A 116 28.53 11.27 7.68
C GLU A 116 28.88 10.04 8.54
N ASP A 117 29.03 10.25 9.86
CA ASP A 117 29.18 9.17 10.83
C ASP A 117 27.93 8.27 10.85
N ILE A 118 28.13 6.96 10.61
CA ILE A 118 27.04 5.99 10.57
C ILE A 118 26.67 5.58 12.00
N ILE A 119 25.45 5.92 12.41
CA ILE A 119 24.84 5.39 13.64
C ILE A 119 24.00 4.18 13.27
N VAL A 120 24.39 3.01 13.78
CA VAL A 120 23.67 1.75 13.55
C VAL A 120 22.71 1.49 14.71
N TYR A 121 21.45 1.21 14.38
CA TYR A 121 20.43 0.82 15.35
C TYR A 121 20.14 -0.68 15.17
N GLU A 122 20.57 -1.49 16.12
CA GLU A 122 20.31 -2.93 16.13
C GLU A 122 18.94 -3.23 16.74
N THR A 123 18.20 -4.14 16.13
CA THR A 123 16.88 -4.58 16.59
C THR A 123 17.00 -5.91 17.35
N PHE A 124 16.24 -6.06 18.44
CA PHE A 124 16.14 -7.30 19.20
C PHE A 124 14.70 -7.81 19.20
N ASP A 125 14.47 -8.94 18.53
CA ASP A 125 13.16 -9.58 18.49
C ASP A 125 13.06 -10.69 19.55
N LYS A 126 11.89 -10.85 20.16
CA LYS A 126 11.59 -11.94 21.11
C LYS A 126 10.35 -12.72 20.64
N GLY A 127 10.45 -14.04 20.64
CA GLY A 127 9.34 -14.94 20.35
C GLY A 127 9.75 -16.39 20.61
N GLU A 128 8.80 -17.24 21.01
CA GLU A 128 9.08 -18.66 21.29
C GLU A 128 9.41 -19.48 20.02
N LYS A 129 9.07 -18.96 18.84
CA LYS A 129 9.39 -19.57 17.53
C LYS A 129 9.94 -18.51 16.57
N PRO A 130 11.00 -18.81 15.80
CA PRO A 130 11.40 -17.95 14.70
C PRO A 130 10.25 -17.86 13.70
N TRP A 131 9.94 -16.64 13.26
CA TRP A 131 8.79 -16.35 12.39
C TRP A 131 9.03 -16.75 10.92
N ILE A 132 10.17 -17.37 10.61
CA ILE A 132 10.61 -17.76 9.27
C ILE A 132 11.39 -19.09 9.39
N ASP A 133 10.97 -20.11 8.64
CA ASP A 133 11.81 -21.22 8.18
C ASP A 133 12.48 -20.84 6.86
#